data_AF-A0A6A4HWB5-F1
#
_entry.id   AF-A0A6A4HWB5-F1
#
_cell.length_a   1.000
_cell.length_b   1.000
_cell.length_c   1.000
_cell.angle_alpha   90.00
_cell.angle_beta   90.00
_cell.angle_gamma   90.00
#
_symmetry.space_group_name_H-M   'P 1'
#
loop_
_entity.id
_entity.type
_entity.pdbx_description
1 polymer ?
#
loop_
_entity_poly.entity_id
_entity_poly.type
_entity_poly.pdbx_seq_one_letter_code
_entity_poly.pdbx_strand_id
1 'polypeptide(L)'
;MSYEHKALGYRPPPGSLASQAQAEAAKHPQGGPAPPDPIELKKAALSDAAKIESERGHPIPKSTVVDGIDLASISEAEARKLMSEEHKALGYRPPPGSLAADAQAAAAKHPEGKLESKIDTQILTEAAIKDAARISSERRSRSNSPPQVDVDNMSEEEQKKLQSLETKL
;
A
#
# COMPACT_ATOMS: atom_id res chain seq x y z
N MET A 1 -29.91 29.56 -31.27
CA MET A 1 -28.71 29.28 -32.08
C MET A 1 -27.60 28.87 -31.12
N SER A 2 -27.06 27.65 -31.20
CA SER A 2 -26.07 27.11 -30.26
C SER A 2 -24.66 27.61 -30.56
N TYR A 3 -23.84 27.75 -29.52
CA TYR A 3 -22.50 28.35 -29.55
C TYR A 3 -21.48 27.60 -30.43
N GLU A 4 -21.74 26.34 -30.79
CA GLU A 4 -20.82 25.53 -31.62
C GLU A 4 -20.91 25.84 -33.12
N HIS A 5 -21.98 26.49 -33.59
CA HIS A 5 -22.12 26.89 -35.00
C HIS A 5 -21.08 27.94 -35.41
N LYS A 6 -20.51 28.64 -34.43
CA LYS A 6 -19.52 29.70 -34.63
C LYS A 6 -18.08 29.16 -34.75
N ALA A 7 -17.82 27.90 -34.38
CA ALA A 7 -16.47 27.37 -34.29
C ALA A 7 -16.01 26.55 -35.51
N LEU A 8 -16.91 25.87 -36.24
CA LEU A 8 -16.52 24.89 -37.27
C LEU A 8 -16.98 25.23 -38.70
N GLY A 9 -17.82 26.24 -38.90
CA GLY A 9 -18.17 26.74 -40.25
C GLY A 9 -18.93 25.76 -41.17
N TYR A 10 -19.22 24.53 -40.73
CA TYR A 10 -19.98 23.55 -41.49
C TYR A 10 -21.03 22.85 -40.62
N ARG A 11 -22.17 22.52 -41.25
CA ARG A 11 -23.23 21.71 -40.66
C ARG A 11 -22.76 20.26 -40.61
N PRO A 12 -22.72 19.59 -39.43
CA PRO A 12 -22.31 18.19 -39.36
C PRO A 12 -23.25 17.30 -40.20
N PRO A 13 -22.72 16.26 -40.87
CA PRO A 13 -23.49 15.42 -41.77
C PRO A 13 -24.58 14.62 -41.01
N PRO A 14 -25.74 14.37 -41.66
CA PRO A 14 -26.82 13.59 -41.06
C PRO A 14 -26.32 12.16 -40.78
N GLY A 15 -26.45 11.71 -39.53
CA GLY A 15 -25.99 10.40 -39.07
C GLY A 15 -24.72 10.40 -38.20
N SER A 16 -24.04 11.53 -38.04
CA SER A 16 -22.94 11.65 -37.06
C SER A 16 -23.43 11.67 -35.61
N LEU A 17 -22.58 11.23 -34.68
CA LEU A 17 -22.79 11.27 -33.22
C LEU A 17 -23.29 12.64 -32.72
N ALA A 18 -22.79 13.74 -33.29
CA ALA A 18 -23.24 15.10 -32.96
C ALA A 18 -24.71 15.35 -33.38
N SER A 19 -25.15 14.78 -34.50
CA SER A 19 -26.55 14.84 -34.95
C SER A 19 -27.46 13.99 -34.07
N GLN A 20 -26.98 12.87 -33.53
CA GLN A 20 -27.72 12.07 -32.55
C GLN A 20 -27.84 12.80 -31.22
N ALA A 21 -26.75 13.37 -30.72
CA ALA A 21 -26.76 14.17 -29.49
C ALA A 21 -27.71 15.37 -29.57
N GLN A 22 -27.76 16.05 -30.72
CA GLN A 22 -28.72 17.16 -30.94
C GLN A 22 -30.17 16.67 -31.05
N ALA A 23 -30.43 15.53 -31.70
CA ALA A 23 -31.76 14.96 -31.80
C ALA A 23 -32.28 14.46 -30.44
N GLU A 24 -31.39 13.95 -29.59
CA GLU A 24 -31.69 13.50 -28.24
C GLU A 24 -31.94 14.67 -27.29
N ALA A 25 -31.14 15.74 -27.38
CA ALA A 25 -31.38 16.99 -26.65
C ALA A 25 -32.70 17.67 -27.07
N ALA A 26 -33.09 17.60 -28.35
CA ALA A 26 -34.33 18.19 -28.85
C ALA A 26 -35.59 17.42 -28.39
N LYS A 27 -35.48 16.14 -28.01
CA LYS A 27 -36.60 15.34 -27.47
C LYS A 27 -36.96 15.70 -26.03
N HIS A 28 -36.08 16.39 -25.30
CA HIS A 28 -36.29 16.81 -23.92
C HIS A 28 -36.14 18.34 -23.76
N PRO A 29 -37.14 19.15 -24.17
CA PRO A 29 -37.10 20.62 -24.07
C PRO A 29 -37.27 21.17 -22.65
N GLN A 30 -37.40 20.29 -21.65
CA GLN A 30 -37.40 20.65 -20.23
C GLN A 30 -36.15 20.06 -19.60
N GLY A 31 -35.38 20.92 -18.94
CA GLY A 31 -34.19 20.54 -18.19
C GLY A 31 -34.44 19.24 -17.44
N GLY A 32 -33.47 18.34 -17.53
CA GLY A 32 -33.50 17.06 -16.82
C GLY A 32 -33.88 17.24 -15.35
N PRO A 33 -34.32 16.16 -14.68
CA PRO A 33 -34.78 16.22 -13.30
C PRO A 33 -33.78 17.01 -12.46
N ALA A 34 -34.31 17.84 -11.56
CA ALA A 34 -33.60 18.78 -10.69
C ALA A 34 -32.16 18.32 -10.38
N PRO A 35 -31.17 19.25 -10.31
CA PRO A 35 -29.79 18.89 -10.01
C PRO A 35 -29.80 17.91 -8.84
N PRO A 36 -29.29 16.68 -9.03
CA PRO A 36 -29.40 15.64 -8.02
C PRO A 36 -28.89 16.20 -6.72
N ASP A 37 -29.64 15.97 -5.64
CA ASP A 37 -29.37 16.57 -4.36
C ASP A 37 -27.87 16.39 -4.06
N PRO A 38 -27.15 17.45 -3.64
CA PRO A 38 -25.70 17.36 -3.42
C PRO A 38 -25.33 16.24 -2.43
N ILE A 39 -26.28 15.88 -1.56
CA ILE A 39 -26.18 14.73 -0.64
C ILE A 39 -26.20 13.41 -1.41
N GLU A 40 -27.08 13.26 -2.40
CA GLU A 40 -27.20 12.08 -3.23
C GLU A 40 -25.99 11.93 -4.16
N LEU A 41 -25.51 13.03 -4.75
CA LEU A 41 -24.25 13.07 -5.49
C LEU A 41 -23.06 12.65 -4.62
N LYS A 42 -22.99 13.13 -3.37
CA LYS A 42 -21.92 12.75 -2.43
C LYS A 42 -22.00 11.26 -2.08
N LYS A 43 -23.20 10.71 -1.85
CA LYS A 43 -23.39 9.27 -1.59
C LYS A 43 -23.03 8.42 -2.80
N ALA A 44 -23.44 8.83 -4.00
CA ALA A 44 -23.10 8.14 -5.25
C ALA A 44 -21.60 8.17 -5.52
N ALA A 45 -20.94 9.31 -5.32
CA ALA A 45 -19.49 9.44 -5.47
C ALA A 45 -18.71 8.56 -4.48
N LEU A 46 -19.17 8.45 -3.23
CA LEU A 46 -18.57 7.54 -2.24
C LEU A 46 -18.78 6.08 -2.61
N SER A 47 -19.98 5.71 -3.09
CA SER A 47 -20.26 4.34 -3.52
C SER A 47 -19.46 3.96 -4.77
N ASP A 48 -19.28 4.90 -5.70
CA ASP A 48 -18.51 4.69 -6.93
C ASP A 48 -17.01 4.62 -6.62
N ALA A 49 -16.51 5.46 -5.69
CA ALA A 49 -15.15 5.34 -5.17
C ALA A 49 -14.90 3.96 -4.57
N ALA A 50 -15.80 3.45 -3.71
CA ALA A 50 -15.70 2.10 -3.14
C ALA A 50 -15.77 0.98 -4.20
N LYS A 51 -16.48 1.22 -5.31
CA LYS A 51 -16.61 0.26 -6.41
C LYS A 51 -15.36 0.24 -7.29
N ILE A 52 -14.83 1.42 -7.62
CA ILE A 52 -13.54 1.58 -8.31
C ILE A 52 -12.40 1.03 -7.45
N GLU A 53 -12.47 1.15 -6.12
CA GLU A 53 -11.54 0.52 -5.17
C GLU A 53 -11.56 -1.02 -5.28
N SER A 54 -12.73 -1.63 -5.44
CA SER A 54 -12.84 -3.09 -5.58
C SER A 54 -12.49 -3.59 -6.99
N GLU A 55 -12.73 -2.79 -8.04
CA GLU A 55 -12.50 -3.17 -9.44
C GLU A 55 -11.07 -2.87 -9.95
N ARG A 56 -10.42 -1.78 -9.50
CA ARG A 56 -9.14 -1.33 -10.09
C ARG A 56 -7.88 -1.94 -9.49
N GLY A 57 -7.95 -2.76 -8.44
CA GLY A 57 -6.78 -3.47 -7.90
C GLY A 57 -5.56 -2.57 -7.64
N HIS A 58 -5.78 -1.27 -7.43
CA HIS A 58 -4.73 -0.39 -6.94
C HIS A 58 -4.65 -0.65 -5.44
N PRO A 59 -3.43 -0.89 -4.91
CA PRO A 59 -3.28 -1.27 -3.54
C PRO A 59 -3.90 -0.17 -2.70
N ILE A 60 -4.95 -0.52 -1.95
CA ILE A 60 -5.17 0.09 -0.64
C ILE A 60 -3.75 0.15 -0.04
N PRO A 61 -3.18 1.32 0.30
CA PRO A 61 -1.96 1.31 1.08
C PRO A 61 -2.34 0.45 2.28
N LYS A 62 -1.83 -0.80 2.35
CA LYS A 62 -1.96 -1.68 3.50
C LYS A 62 -1.75 -0.74 4.66
N SER A 63 -2.78 -0.48 5.47
CA SER A 63 -2.75 0.56 6.51
C SER A 63 -1.34 0.66 7.04
N THR A 64 -0.57 1.64 6.53
CA THR A 64 0.87 1.74 6.82
C THR A 64 1.07 2.22 8.24
N VAL A 65 -0.04 2.51 8.92
CA VAL A 65 -0.13 2.76 10.34
C VAL A 65 0.12 1.44 11.08
N VAL A 66 1.36 1.24 11.51
CA VAL A 66 1.73 0.18 12.43
C VAL A 66 2.01 0.83 13.79
N ASP A 67 1.28 0.42 14.82
CA ASP A 67 1.40 0.97 16.18
C ASP A 67 1.33 2.50 16.26
N GLY A 68 0.45 3.10 15.45
CA GLY A 68 0.23 4.56 15.41
C GLY A 68 1.23 5.32 14.55
N ILE A 69 2.17 4.65 13.90
CA ILE A 69 3.17 5.23 13.01
C ILE A 69 2.75 5.00 11.56
N ASP A 70 2.40 6.05 10.85
CA ASP A 70 2.16 5.96 9.41
C ASP A 70 3.47 5.87 8.62
N LEU A 71 3.87 4.65 8.26
CA LEU A 71 5.08 4.38 7.49
C LEU A 71 5.08 5.09 6.12
N ALA A 72 3.93 5.44 5.55
CA ALA A 72 3.88 6.19 4.29
C ALA A 72 4.31 7.66 4.42
N SER A 73 4.38 8.16 5.65
CA SER A 73 4.68 9.56 5.95
C SER A 73 6.01 9.78 6.66
N ILE A 74 6.67 8.70 7.07
CA ILE A 74 7.87 8.73 7.89
C ILE A 74 9.08 9.31 7.15
N SER A 75 9.82 10.16 7.83
CA SER A 75 11.08 10.74 7.36
C SER A 75 12.28 9.82 7.63
N GLU A 76 13.40 10.07 6.96
CA GLU A 76 14.64 9.31 7.20
C GLU A 76 15.14 9.44 8.64
N ALA A 77 14.97 10.61 9.27
CA ALA A 77 15.36 10.86 10.64
C ALA A 77 14.56 9.99 11.64
N GLU A 78 13.26 9.87 11.43
CA GLU A 78 12.37 9.06 12.27
C GLU A 78 12.62 7.56 12.07
N ALA A 79 12.82 7.12 10.82
CA ALA A 79 13.17 5.74 10.51
C ALA A 79 14.51 5.32 11.14
N ARG A 80 15.54 6.21 11.10
CA ARG A 80 16.81 5.98 11.80
C ARG A 80 16.64 5.90 13.31
N LYS A 81 15.74 6.72 13.87
CA LYS A 81 15.43 6.68 15.30
C LYS A 81 14.75 5.37 15.69
N LEU A 82 13.75 4.91 14.94
CA LEU A 82 13.11 3.61 15.14
C LEU A 82 14.13 2.47 15.12
N MET A 83 15.03 2.46 14.12
CA MET A 83 16.09 1.45 14.04
C MET A 83 17.00 1.46 15.28
N SER A 84 17.39 2.65 15.76
CA SER A 84 18.21 2.77 16.96
C SER A 84 17.49 2.24 18.20
N GLU A 85 16.21 2.57 18.38
CA GLU A 85 15.43 2.11 19.54
C GLU A 85 15.14 0.61 19.49
N GLU A 86 14.77 0.06 18.32
CA GLU A 86 14.62 -1.40 18.15
C GLU A 86 15.95 -2.12 18.38
N HIS A 87 17.06 -1.60 17.85
CA HIS A 87 18.38 -2.19 18.08
C HIS A 87 18.73 -2.20 19.56
N LYS A 88 18.46 -1.11 20.29
CA LYS A 88 18.69 -1.05 21.74
C LYS A 88 17.83 -2.06 22.49
N ALA A 89 16.56 -2.21 22.11
CA ALA A 89 15.63 -3.14 22.74
C ALA A 89 15.98 -4.62 22.44
N LEU A 90 16.43 -4.93 21.22
CA LEU A 90 16.81 -6.27 20.79
C LEU A 90 18.25 -6.66 21.20
N GLY A 91 19.15 -5.69 21.31
CA GLY A 91 20.59 -5.89 21.48
C GLY A 91 21.34 -6.29 20.20
N TYR A 92 20.68 -6.28 19.04
CA TYR A 92 21.25 -6.58 17.74
C TYR A 92 20.51 -5.84 16.62
N ARG A 93 21.05 -5.88 15.40
CA ARG A 93 20.43 -5.23 14.23
C ARG A 93 19.04 -5.83 13.94
N PRO A 94 17.98 -4.99 13.88
CA PRO A 94 16.64 -5.48 13.57
C PRO A 94 16.63 -6.30 12.28
N PRO A 95 15.91 -7.44 12.25
CA PRO A 95 15.82 -8.28 11.06
C PRO A 95 15.04 -7.59 9.94
N PRO A 96 15.19 -8.04 8.67
CA PRO A 96 14.33 -7.58 7.58
C PRO A 96 12.86 -7.94 7.88
N GLY A 97 11.94 -7.02 7.57
CA GLY A 97 10.52 -7.13 7.93
C GLY A 97 10.19 -6.78 9.38
N SER A 98 11.13 -6.15 10.11
CA SER A 98 10.79 -5.40 11.34
C SER A 98 10.18 -4.05 11.00
N LEU A 99 9.53 -3.43 11.98
CA LEU A 99 8.93 -2.10 11.84
C LEU A 99 9.98 -1.06 11.44
N ALA A 100 11.18 -1.08 12.02
CA ALA A 100 12.29 -0.23 11.60
C ALA A 100 12.77 -0.51 10.17
N ALA A 101 12.82 -1.77 9.74
CA ALA A 101 13.22 -2.12 8.37
C ALA A 101 12.21 -1.58 7.35
N ASP A 102 10.92 -1.73 7.64
CA ASP A 102 9.83 -1.21 6.80
C ASP A 102 9.79 0.32 6.79
N ALA A 103 10.04 0.96 7.95
CA ALA A 103 10.18 2.40 8.06
C ALA A 103 11.34 2.94 7.21
N GLN A 104 12.50 2.27 7.21
CA GLN A 104 13.62 2.67 6.36
C GLN A 104 13.31 2.51 4.88
N ALA A 105 12.65 1.42 4.50
CA ALA A 105 12.24 1.19 3.11
C ALA A 105 11.23 2.24 2.64
N ALA A 106 10.35 2.71 3.52
CA ALA A 106 9.39 3.77 3.21
C ALA A 106 10.05 5.16 3.16
N ALA A 107 10.90 5.48 4.14
CA ALA A 107 11.67 6.73 4.15
C ALA A 107 12.62 6.87 2.95
N ALA A 108 13.16 5.76 2.43
CA ALA A 108 13.98 5.77 1.21
C ALA A 108 13.22 6.29 -0.02
N LYS A 109 11.88 6.19 -0.03
CA LYS A 109 11.03 6.74 -1.11
C LYS A 109 10.70 8.21 -0.89
N HIS A 110 10.69 8.66 0.36
CA HIS A 110 10.31 10.00 0.79
C HIS A 110 11.24 10.50 1.91
N PRO A 111 12.48 10.91 1.61
CA PRO A 111 13.49 11.21 2.63
C PRO A 111 13.10 12.37 3.56
N GLU A 112 12.42 13.38 3.00
CA GLU A 112 11.92 14.57 3.72
C GLU A 112 10.69 14.27 4.60
N GLY A 113 10.07 13.09 4.47
CA GLY A 113 8.76 12.78 5.06
C GLY A 113 7.60 13.45 4.30
N LYS A 114 6.38 12.96 4.49
CA LYS A 114 5.17 13.51 3.85
C LYS A 114 4.42 14.50 4.77
N LEU A 115 4.68 14.42 6.07
CA LEU A 115 4.11 15.26 7.10
C LEU A 115 5.13 16.33 7.51
N GLU A 116 4.71 17.60 7.54
CA GLU A 116 5.54 18.69 8.08
C GLU A 116 5.78 18.56 9.60
N SER A 117 4.93 17.77 10.27
CA SER A 117 4.98 17.53 11.70
C SER A 117 5.73 16.24 12.00
N LYS A 118 6.80 16.36 12.80
CA LYS A 118 7.55 15.20 13.30
C LYS A 118 6.67 14.34 14.19
N ILE A 119 6.73 13.04 14.01
CA ILE A 119 6.10 12.04 14.88
C ILE A 119 6.70 12.18 16.28
N ASP A 120 5.87 12.08 17.32
CA ASP A 120 6.36 12.16 18.68
C ASP A 120 7.34 11.02 18.96
N THR A 121 8.46 11.40 19.54
CA THR A 121 9.54 10.51 19.90
C THR A 121 9.11 9.41 20.87
N GLN A 122 8.13 9.68 21.73
CA GLN A 122 7.59 8.70 22.67
C GLN A 122 6.84 7.58 21.93
N ILE A 123 6.07 7.94 20.91
CA ILE A 123 5.33 6.98 20.08
C ILE A 123 6.32 6.08 19.32
N LEU A 124 7.38 6.67 18.75
CA LEU A 124 8.43 5.90 18.08
C LEU A 124 9.12 4.92 19.04
N THR A 125 9.43 5.33 20.27
CA THR A 125 10.06 4.44 21.26
C THR A 125 9.13 3.30 21.66
N GLU A 126 7.85 3.56 21.90
CA GLU A 126 6.89 2.55 22.32
C GLU A 126 6.68 1.49 21.23
N ALA A 127 6.48 1.94 19.98
CA ALA A 127 6.34 1.04 18.84
C ALA A 127 7.59 0.18 18.63
N ALA A 128 8.79 0.77 18.74
CA ALA A 128 10.06 0.04 18.62
C ALA A 128 10.21 -1.05 19.69
N ILE A 129 9.88 -0.75 20.95
CA ILE A 129 9.94 -1.73 22.05
C ILE A 129 8.95 -2.86 21.82
N LYS A 130 7.73 -2.54 21.37
CA LYS A 130 6.68 -3.52 21.10
C LYS A 130 7.07 -4.44 19.94
N ASP A 131 7.62 -3.90 18.86
CA ASP A 131 8.09 -4.71 17.73
C ASP A 131 9.29 -5.59 18.13
N ALA A 132 10.23 -5.06 18.93
CA ALA A 132 11.32 -5.84 19.48
C ALA A 132 10.84 -7.02 20.35
N ALA A 133 9.81 -6.80 21.17
CA ALA A 133 9.19 -7.86 21.97
C ALA A 133 8.52 -8.93 21.09
N ARG A 134 7.86 -8.53 20.01
CA ARG A 134 7.29 -9.46 19.01
C ARG A 134 8.38 -10.29 18.34
N ILE A 135 9.45 -9.65 17.86
CA ILE A 135 10.56 -10.30 17.16
C ILE A 135 11.31 -11.29 18.05
N SER A 136 11.60 -10.91 19.29
CA SER A 136 12.27 -11.80 20.25
C SER A 136 11.42 -13.05 20.52
N SER A 137 10.09 -12.88 20.63
CA SER A 137 9.14 -13.99 20.78
C SER A 137 9.11 -14.87 19.53
N GLU A 138 8.97 -14.30 18.33
CA GLU A 138 8.96 -15.03 17.06
C GLU A 138 10.26 -15.80 16.82
N ARG A 139 11.42 -15.21 17.13
CA ARG A 139 12.71 -15.91 17.04
C ARG A 139 12.76 -17.09 17.99
N ARG A 140 12.24 -16.93 19.22
CA ARG A 140 12.20 -18.04 20.17
C ARG A 140 11.34 -19.19 19.64
N SER A 141 10.18 -18.87 19.07
CA SER A 141 9.30 -19.86 18.42
C SER A 141 9.94 -20.53 17.20
N ARG A 142 10.61 -19.76 16.34
CA ARG A 142 11.35 -20.30 15.16
C ARG A 142 12.55 -21.15 15.58
N SER A 143 13.27 -20.78 16.63
CA SER A 143 14.37 -21.58 17.19
C SER A 143 13.92 -22.90 17.81
N ASN A 144 12.62 -23.01 18.13
CA ASN A 144 12.00 -24.24 18.62
C ASN A 144 11.41 -25.11 17.48
N SER A 145 11.54 -24.66 16.22
CA SER A 145 11.25 -25.46 15.03
C SER A 145 12.53 -26.15 14.57
N PRO A 146 12.48 -27.44 14.15
CA PRO A 146 13.66 -28.12 13.64
C PRO A 146 14.24 -27.33 12.44
N PRO A 147 15.58 -27.32 12.27
CA PRO A 147 16.21 -26.62 11.16
C PRO A 147 15.57 -27.10 9.86
N GLN A 148 14.95 -26.19 9.11
CA GLN A 148 14.58 -26.47 7.74
C GLN A 148 15.90 -26.68 7.00
N VAL A 149 16.19 -27.95 6.71
CA VAL A 149 17.32 -28.33 5.88
C VAL A 149 16.96 -27.82 4.48
N ASP A 150 17.59 -26.71 4.07
CA ASP A 150 17.50 -26.23 2.70
C ASP A 150 18.19 -27.26 1.80
N VAL A 151 17.41 -28.23 1.32
CA VAL A 151 17.85 -29.34 0.47
C VAL A 151 18.57 -28.87 -0.80
N ASP A 152 18.29 -27.65 -1.26
CA ASP A 152 18.88 -27.05 -2.46
C ASP A 152 20.33 -26.57 -2.27
N ASN A 153 20.85 -26.51 -1.04
CA ASN A 153 22.20 -26.01 -0.76
C ASN A 153 23.09 -27.01 0.02
N MET A 154 22.71 -28.29 0.03
CA MET A 154 23.56 -29.33 0.63
C MET A 154 24.76 -29.63 -0.26
N SER A 155 25.94 -29.53 0.33
CA SER A 155 27.20 -29.94 -0.31
C SER A 155 27.12 -31.42 -0.73
N GLU A 156 27.77 -31.76 -1.86
CA GLU A 156 27.88 -33.15 -2.34
C GLU A 156 28.41 -34.11 -1.25
N GLU A 157 29.25 -33.60 -0.33
CA GLU A 157 29.75 -34.39 0.80
C GLU A 157 28.67 -34.73 1.83
N GLU A 158 27.72 -33.83 2.07
CA GLU A 158 26.62 -34.04 3.01
C GLU A 158 25.58 -35.01 2.44
N GLN A 159 25.33 -34.94 1.12
CA GLN A 159 24.48 -35.88 0.39
C GLN A 159 25.05 -37.31 0.46
N LYS A 160 26.36 -37.47 0.24
CA LYS A 160 27.04 -38.79 0.35
C LYS A 160 26.97 -39.36 1.77
N LYS A 161 27.07 -38.50 2.78
CA LYS A 161 27.03 -38.91 4.19
C LYS A 161 25.66 -39.42 4.60
N LEU A 162 24.58 -38.82 4.08
CA LEU A 162 23.21 -39.29 4.28
C LEU A 162 22.96 -40.63 3.56
N GLN A 163 23.38 -40.77 2.30
CA GLN A 163 23.22 -42.03 1.56
C GLN A 163 23.98 -43.20 2.22
N SER A 164 25.18 -42.94 2.75
CA SER A 164 25.96 -43.96 3.46
C SER A 164 25.30 -44.43 4.76
N LEU A 165 24.41 -43.65 5.36
CA LEU A 165 23.69 -44.02 6.59
C LEU A 165 22.48 -44.92 6.28
N GLU A 166 21.82 -44.73 5.14
CA GLU A 166 20.67 -45.56 4.75
C GLU A 166 21.08 -46.97 4.27
N THR A 167 22.27 -47.12 3.69
CA THR A 167 22.78 -48.44 3.24
C THR A 167 23.43 -49.28 4.34
N LYS A 168 23.38 -48.83 5.61
CA LYS A 168 24.05 -49.50 6.75
C LYS A 168 23.09 -50.12 7.78
N LEU A 169 21.80 -50.23 7.44
CA LEU A 169 20.82 -51.08 8.13
C LEU A 169 20.68 -52.42 7.39
#